data_AF-A0A971VWN7-F1
#
_entry.id   AF-A0A971VWN7-F1
#
_cell.length_a   1.000
_cell.length_b   1.000
_cell.length_c   1.000
_cell.angle_alpha   90.00
_cell.angle_beta   90.00
_cell.angle_gamma   90.00
#
_symmetry.space_group_name_H-M   'P 1'
#
loop_
_entity.id
_entity.type
_entity.pdbx_description
1 polymer ?
#
loop_
_entity_poly.entity_id
_entity_poly.type
_entity_poly.pdbx_seq_one_letter_code
_entity_poly.pdbx_strand_id
1 'polypeptide(L)'
;KSTAEFIRLPVMASKLDEIICVYGEENLREAYDAGKGVFLVTAHIGNWEYAGAWCAQHGYPMNGLGTDQRDARITNLIAELRNAGGMKALGKASDLKAMIKALQAGEIIAVPVDQDARKAGIVSPFLGYPASTPIGMAKLADRLGCAVVPAYCVRWLDTKKLELHFLPALKGRDGEPYGSNLQTSIDDCNAIISEWIRKYPDQWMWMYPRWESVERGDLD
;
A
#
# COMPACT_ATOMS: atom_id res chain seq x y z
N LYS A 1 -12.29 -13.20 0.32
CA LYS A 1 -11.30 -14.30 0.40
C LYS A 1 -10.08 -13.88 1.23
N SER A 2 -9.53 -12.69 0.99
CA SER A 2 -8.33 -12.15 1.65
C SER A 2 -8.38 -12.11 3.18
N THR A 3 -9.53 -11.80 3.79
CA THR A 3 -9.68 -11.81 5.26
C THR A 3 -9.42 -13.19 5.87
N ALA A 4 -9.94 -14.25 5.27
CA ALA A 4 -9.74 -15.62 5.76
C ALA A 4 -8.27 -16.05 5.62
N GLU A 5 -7.59 -15.57 4.58
CA GLU A 5 -6.16 -15.81 4.37
C GLU A 5 -5.30 -15.04 5.37
N PHE A 6 -5.64 -13.77 5.64
CA PHE A 6 -4.95 -12.97 6.65
C PHE A 6 -5.01 -13.62 8.04
N ILE A 7 -6.17 -14.16 8.45
CA ILE A 7 -6.29 -14.93 9.70
C ILE A 7 -5.39 -16.18 9.70
N ARG A 8 -5.15 -16.78 8.53
CA ARG A 8 -4.26 -17.94 8.36
C ARG A 8 -2.79 -17.58 8.20
N LEU A 9 -2.42 -16.29 8.20
CA LEU A 9 -1.05 -15.83 7.99
C LEU A 9 -0.04 -16.52 8.91
N PRO A 10 -0.27 -16.75 10.21
CA PRO A 10 0.71 -17.46 11.07
C PRO A 10 1.06 -18.87 10.57
N VAL A 11 0.13 -19.57 9.92
CA VAL A 11 0.36 -20.91 9.37
C VAL A 11 0.92 -20.83 7.95
N MET A 12 0.47 -19.84 7.18
CA MET A 12 0.83 -19.70 5.76
C MET A 12 2.14 -18.96 5.54
N ALA A 13 2.65 -18.24 6.55
CA ALA A 13 3.91 -17.51 6.51
C ALA A 13 5.08 -18.38 6.02
N SER A 14 5.17 -19.63 6.49
CA SER A 14 6.23 -20.58 6.07
C SER A 14 6.08 -21.12 4.64
N LYS A 15 4.98 -20.80 3.95
CA LYS A 15 4.61 -21.37 2.65
C LYS A 15 4.43 -20.31 1.57
N LEU A 16 4.80 -19.06 1.85
CA LEU A 16 4.55 -17.96 0.93
C LEU A 16 5.28 -18.18 -0.41
N ASP A 17 6.51 -18.68 -0.39
CA ASP A 17 7.28 -19.00 -1.62
C ASP A 17 6.66 -20.12 -2.47
N GLU A 18 5.88 -21.01 -1.84
CA GLU A 18 5.17 -22.05 -2.58
C GLU A 18 3.94 -21.51 -3.30
N ILE A 19 3.41 -20.35 -2.91
CA ILE A 19 2.13 -19.84 -3.42
C ILE A 19 2.24 -18.48 -4.12
N ILE A 20 3.30 -17.71 -3.87
CA ILE A 20 3.53 -16.41 -4.49
C ILE A 20 4.54 -16.56 -5.63
N CYS A 21 4.15 -16.12 -6.81
CA CYS A 21 5.04 -15.87 -7.93
C CYS A 21 5.36 -14.37 -7.97
N VAL A 22 6.64 -14.02 -7.93
CA VAL A 22 7.09 -12.63 -7.81
C VAL A 22 7.58 -12.11 -9.16
N TYR A 23 7.18 -10.89 -9.48
CA TYR A 23 7.53 -10.19 -10.71
C TYR A 23 8.02 -8.78 -10.36
N GLY A 24 9.10 -8.36 -11.02
CA GLY A 24 9.60 -6.99 -10.90
C GLY A 24 10.33 -6.68 -9.60
N GLU A 25 10.77 -7.68 -8.83
CA GLU A 25 11.46 -7.51 -7.54
C GLU A 25 12.68 -6.57 -7.65
N GLU A 26 13.34 -6.54 -8.82
CA GLU A 26 14.42 -5.62 -9.11
C GLU A 26 14.05 -4.14 -8.90
N ASN A 27 12.79 -3.75 -9.15
CA ASN A 27 12.31 -2.39 -8.92
C ASN A 27 12.25 -2.05 -7.42
N LEU A 28 11.83 -3.01 -6.59
CA LEU A 28 11.85 -2.85 -5.14
C LEU A 28 13.28 -2.84 -4.63
N ARG A 29 14.11 -3.77 -5.09
CA ARG A 29 15.50 -3.90 -4.67
C ARG A 29 16.30 -2.65 -4.99
N GLU A 30 16.18 -2.09 -6.20
CA GLU A 30 16.84 -0.83 -6.59
C GLU A 30 16.43 0.32 -5.66
N ALA A 31 15.13 0.46 -5.38
CA ALA A 31 14.62 1.49 -4.48
C ALA A 31 15.09 1.30 -3.03
N TYR A 32 15.16 0.05 -2.56
CA TYR A 32 15.59 -0.30 -1.21
C TYR A 32 17.10 -0.07 -1.01
N ASP A 33 17.92 -0.50 -1.96
CA ASP A 33 19.38 -0.37 -1.91
C ASP A 33 19.85 1.10 -1.93
N ALA A 34 19.00 2.02 -2.39
CA ALA A 34 19.26 3.46 -2.30
C ALA A 34 19.28 3.99 -0.85
N GLY A 35 18.77 3.22 0.12
CA GLY A 35 18.91 3.51 1.56
C GLY A 35 18.11 4.71 2.09
N LYS A 36 17.17 5.24 1.31
CA LYS A 36 16.34 6.42 1.68
C LYS A 36 14.97 6.06 2.26
N GLY A 37 14.70 4.77 2.44
CA GLY A 37 13.37 4.25 2.74
C GLY A 37 12.47 4.23 1.51
N VAL A 38 11.46 3.37 1.55
CA VAL A 38 10.58 3.11 0.40
C VAL A 38 9.13 3.19 0.84
N PHE A 39 8.30 3.89 0.07
CA PHE A 39 6.86 3.70 0.12
C PHE A 39 6.47 2.64 -0.90
N LEU A 40 5.85 1.56 -0.44
CA LEU A 40 5.15 0.62 -1.31
C LEU A 40 3.69 1.07 -1.44
N VAL A 41 3.37 1.77 -2.53
CA VAL A 41 1.99 2.21 -2.78
C VAL A 41 1.16 1.04 -3.30
N THR A 42 0.01 0.82 -2.68
CA THR A 42 -0.86 -0.31 -3.00
C THR A 42 -2.33 0.07 -2.84
N ALA A 43 -3.21 -0.93 -2.93
CA ALA A 43 -4.64 -0.83 -2.67
C ALA A 43 -5.12 -2.04 -1.87
N HIS A 44 -6.33 -2.01 -1.35
CA HIS A 44 -7.02 -3.16 -0.76
C HIS A 44 -7.48 -4.14 -1.87
N ILE A 45 -6.52 -4.64 -2.66
CA ILE A 45 -6.71 -5.53 -3.80
C ILE A 45 -5.97 -6.84 -3.59
N GLY A 46 -6.62 -7.95 -3.92
CA GLY A 46 -6.08 -9.29 -3.76
C GLY A 46 -5.63 -9.57 -2.31
N ASN A 47 -4.38 -10.00 -2.10
CA ASN A 47 -3.86 -10.34 -0.78
C ASN A 47 -2.58 -9.55 -0.44
N TRP A 48 -2.77 -8.27 -0.11
CA TRP A 48 -1.69 -7.35 0.28
C TRP A 48 -1.00 -7.72 1.61
N GLU A 49 -1.68 -8.42 2.53
CA GLU A 49 -1.06 -8.87 3.79
C GLU A 49 -0.03 -9.97 3.53
N TYR A 50 -0.30 -10.90 2.61
CA TYR A 50 0.69 -11.89 2.19
C TYR A 50 1.84 -11.26 1.42
N ALA A 51 1.58 -10.22 0.61
CA ALA A 51 2.63 -9.45 -0.03
C ALA A 51 3.59 -8.81 0.99
N GLY A 52 3.03 -8.18 2.02
CA GLY A 52 3.81 -7.56 3.09
C GLY A 52 4.65 -8.58 3.86
N ALA A 53 4.06 -9.73 4.19
CA ALA A 53 4.76 -10.81 4.87
C ALA A 53 5.86 -11.43 4.01
N TRP A 54 5.62 -11.62 2.71
CA TRP A 54 6.64 -12.09 1.78
C TRP A 54 7.84 -11.14 1.76
N CYS A 55 7.61 -9.83 1.63
CA CYS A 55 8.69 -8.84 1.67
C CYS A 55 9.50 -8.92 2.98
N ALA A 56 8.81 -9.00 4.12
CA ALA A 56 9.44 -9.10 5.43
C ALA A 56 10.37 -10.31 5.56
N GLN A 57 9.93 -11.46 5.03
CA GLN A 57 10.72 -12.70 5.02
C GLN A 57 11.91 -12.65 4.05
N HIS A 58 11.84 -11.80 3.03
CA HIS A 58 12.86 -11.65 1.98
C HIS A 58 13.85 -10.52 2.25
N GLY A 59 13.95 -10.07 3.51
CA GLY A 59 14.96 -9.10 3.93
C GLY A 59 14.57 -7.64 3.74
N TYR A 60 13.30 -7.36 3.42
CA TYR A 60 12.77 -5.99 3.35
C TYR A 60 12.01 -5.65 4.65
N PRO A 61 12.54 -4.81 5.55
CA PRO A 61 11.86 -4.45 6.80
C PRO A 61 10.53 -3.74 6.50
N MET A 62 9.43 -4.50 6.59
CA MET A 62 8.12 -4.07 6.13
C MET A 62 7.27 -3.53 7.28
N ASN A 63 6.72 -2.35 7.06
CA ASN A 63 5.79 -1.70 7.97
C ASN A 63 4.41 -1.57 7.31
N GLY A 64 3.39 -2.19 7.90
CA GLY A 64 2.01 -2.04 7.44
C GLY A 64 1.36 -0.83 8.10
N LEU A 65 0.94 0.16 7.30
CA LEU A 65 0.15 1.29 7.80
C LEU A 65 -1.29 0.83 8.10
N GLY A 66 -1.86 1.32 9.20
CA GLY A 66 -3.24 0.99 9.58
C GLY A 66 -3.87 2.07 10.45
N THR A 67 -5.19 1.97 10.61
CA THR A 67 -5.94 2.73 11.60
C THR A 67 -6.44 1.80 12.69
N ASP A 68 -6.53 2.33 13.91
CA ASP A 68 -7.14 1.59 15.01
C ASP A 68 -8.59 1.25 14.63
N GLN A 69 -8.95 -0.01 14.83
CA GLN A 69 -10.31 -0.46 14.67
C GLN A 69 -11.16 0.03 15.85
N ARG A 70 -12.48 0.07 15.65
CA ARG A 70 -13.43 0.46 16.72
C ARG A 70 -13.26 -0.39 17.99
N ASP A 71 -12.85 -1.64 17.83
CA ASP A 71 -12.56 -2.58 18.90
C ASP A 71 -11.06 -2.83 18.99
N ALA A 72 -10.46 -2.49 20.14
CA ALA A 72 -9.03 -2.66 20.40
C ALA A 72 -8.57 -4.12 20.28
N ARG A 73 -9.46 -5.10 20.51
CA ARG A 73 -9.14 -6.54 20.35
C ARG A 73 -8.87 -6.87 18.88
N ILE A 74 -9.58 -6.23 17.95
CA ILE A 74 -9.37 -6.41 16.52
C ILE A 74 -8.08 -5.70 16.10
N THR A 75 -7.80 -4.51 16.62
CA THR A 75 -6.51 -3.83 16.39
C THR A 75 -5.34 -4.69 16.83
N ASN A 76 -5.40 -5.26 18.04
CA ASN A 76 -4.35 -6.14 18.56
C ASN A 76 -4.21 -7.42 17.72
N LEU A 77 -5.33 -8.05 17.33
CA LEU A 77 -5.31 -9.23 16.47
C LEU A 77 -4.64 -8.93 15.12
N ILE A 78 -4.94 -7.79 14.48
CA ILE A 78 -4.30 -7.39 13.21
C ILE A 78 -2.79 -7.25 13.41
N ALA A 79 -2.35 -6.61 14.50
CA ALA A 79 -0.94 -6.44 14.81
C ALA A 79 -0.25 -7.79 15.04
N GLU A 80 -0.86 -8.70 15.81
CA GLU A 80 -0.35 -10.05 16.05
C GLU A 80 -0.19 -10.85 14.75
N LEU A 81 -1.21 -10.82 13.88
CA LEU A 81 -1.16 -11.51 12.58
C LEU A 81 -0.04 -10.98 11.69
N ARG A 82 0.11 -9.65 11.61
CA ARG A 82 1.19 -9.00 10.85
C ARG A 82 2.57 -9.36 11.42
N ASN A 83 2.73 -9.31 12.73
CA ASN A 83 3.97 -9.70 13.41
C ASN A 83 4.32 -11.17 13.16
N ALA A 84 3.33 -12.07 13.13
CA ALA A 84 3.55 -13.48 12.78
C ALA A 84 4.03 -13.68 11.33
N GLY A 85 3.70 -12.75 10.43
CA GLY A 85 4.24 -12.69 9.07
C GLY A 85 5.61 -12.00 8.95
N GLY A 86 6.19 -11.51 10.05
CA GLY A 86 7.46 -10.77 10.08
C GLY A 86 7.32 -9.27 9.83
N MET A 87 6.11 -8.77 9.57
CA MET A 87 5.87 -7.34 9.40
C MET A 87 5.81 -6.62 10.75
N LYS A 88 6.09 -5.32 10.74
CA LYS A 88 5.76 -4.43 11.86
C LYS A 88 4.41 -3.76 11.57
N ALA A 89 3.52 -3.78 12.56
CA ALA A 89 2.38 -2.88 12.54
C ALA A 89 2.85 -1.50 13.01
N LEU A 90 3.03 -0.55 12.08
CA LEU A 90 3.05 0.86 12.50
C LEU A 90 1.63 1.18 12.97
N GLY A 91 1.53 1.93 14.07
CA GLY A 91 0.25 2.31 14.68
C GLY A 91 -0.57 3.21 13.76
N LYS A 92 -1.28 4.18 14.33
CA LYS A 92 -2.15 5.07 13.56
C LYS A 92 -1.42 5.68 12.37
N ALA A 93 -2.09 5.75 11.21
CA ALA A 93 -1.63 6.53 10.05
C ALA A 93 -1.30 8.01 10.37
N SER A 94 -1.76 8.52 11.51
CA SER A 94 -1.42 9.84 12.04
C SER A 94 -0.07 9.90 12.78
N ASP A 95 0.59 8.76 13.05
CA ASP A 95 1.90 8.72 13.72
C ASP A 95 3.02 9.03 12.72
N LEU A 96 3.04 10.28 12.30
CA LEU A 96 4.02 10.85 11.38
C LEU A 96 5.46 10.65 11.90
N LYS A 97 5.67 10.69 13.21
CA LYS A 97 7.00 10.51 13.81
C LYS A 97 7.50 9.09 13.62
N ALA A 98 6.66 8.09 13.86
CA ALA A 98 7.01 6.69 13.64
C ALA A 98 7.29 6.41 12.16
N MET A 99 6.48 6.95 11.24
CA MET A 99 6.71 6.82 9.80
C MET A 99 8.06 7.43 9.38
N ILE A 100 8.35 8.67 9.79
CA ILE A 100 9.62 9.34 9.47
C ILE A 100 10.80 8.52 10.00
N LYS A 101 10.71 8.02 11.25
CA LYS A 101 11.77 7.21 11.85
C LYS A 101 12.02 5.92 11.07
N ALA A 102 10.97 5.23 10.65
CA ALA A 102 11.09 3.99 9.86
C ALA A 102 11.75 4.27 8.49
N LEU A 103 11.29 5.31 7.77
CA LEU A 103 11.86 5.68 6.47
C LEU A 103 13.32 6.11 6.58
N GLN A 104 13.68 6.90 7.59
CA GLN A 104 15.07 7.30 7.86
C GLN A 104 15.98 6.13 8.25
N ALA A 105 15.41 5.03 8.76
CA ALA A 105 16.13 3.79 9.00
C ALA A 105 16.23 2.90 7.73
N GLY A 106 15.79 3.38 6.57
CA GLY A 106 15.79 2.64 5.31
C GLY A 106 14.65 1.62 5.20
N GLU A 107 13.70 1.61 6.15
CA GLU A 107 12.60 0.64 6.15
C GLU A 107 11.53 0.99 5.10
N ILE A 108 10.66 0.00 4.84
CA ILE A 108 9.59 0.11 3.86
C ILE A 108 8.26 0.35 4.57
N ILE A 109 7.43 1.25 4.05
CA ILE A 109 6.05 1.46 4.52
C ILE A 109 5.09 1.12 3.38
N ALA A 110 4.24 0.12 3.59
CA ALA A 110 3.13 -0.20 2.69
C ALA A 110 1.95 0.75 2.93
N VAL A 111 1.47 1.40 1.88
CA VAL A 111 0.42 2.43 1.94
C VAL A 111 -0.70 2.11 0.96
N PRO A 112 -1.83 1.56 1.43
CA PRO A 112 -3.07 1.54 0.67
C PRO A 112 -3.62 2.96 0.53
N VAL A 113 -3.78 3.47 -0.70
CA VAL A 113 -4.26 4.84 -0.96
C VAL A 113 -5.68 4.89 -1.56
N ASP A 114 -6.37 3.77 -1.54
CA ASP A 114 -7.69 3.54 -2.15
C ASP A 114 -8.86 3.68 -1.17
N GLN A 115 -8.67 4.35 -0.04
CA GLN A 115 -9.74 4.74 0.89
C GLN A 115 -10.00 6.24 0.81
N ASP A 116 -11.27 6.62 0.97
CA ASP A 116 -11.68 8.03 0.97
C ASP A 116 -10.96 8.82 2.07
N ALA A 117 -10.13 9.79 1.65
CA ALA A 117 -9.36 10.63 2.55
C ALA A 117 -10.14 11.85 3.05
N ARG A 118 -11.36 12.09 2.56
CA ARG A 118 -12.20 13.25 2.95
C ARG A 118 -11.40 14.54 2.80
N LYS A 119 -11.36 15.37 3.85
CA LYS A 119 -10.61 16.64 3.93
C LYS A 119 -9.09 16.48 3.94
N ALA A 120 -8.56 15.28 4.17
CA ALA A 120 -7.13 15.02 4.23
C ALA A 120 -6.52 14.62 2.86
N GLY A 121 -7.35 14.55 1.83
CA GLY A 121 -6.94 14.20 0.48
C GLY A 121 -7.04 15.37 -0.50
N ILE A 122 -6.71 15.07 -1.76
CA ILE A 122 -7.04 15.92 -2.91
C ILE A 122 -7.94 15.14 -3.86
N VAL A 123 -8.80 15.87 -4.58
CA VAL A 123 -9.69 15.26 -5.57
C VAL A 123 -8.89 14.91 -6.81
N SER A 124 -8.92 13.64 -7.18
CA SER A 124 -8.24 13.11 -8.37
C SER A 124 -9.08 11.99 -8.99
N PRO A 125 -9.03 11.78 -10.32
CA PRO A 125 -9.79 10.72 -10.97
C PRO A 125 -9.36 9.32 -10.50
N PHE A 126 -10.29 8.57 -9.92
CA PHE A 126 -10.16 7.16 -9.55
C PHE A 126 -11.24 6.35 -10.26
N LEU A 127 -10.83 5.37 -11.07
CA LEU A 127 -11.70 4.65 -12.02
C LEU A 127 -12.47 5.57 -13.00
N GLY A 128 -11.98 6.79 -13.22
CA GLY A 128 -12.62 7.80 -14.07
C GLY A 128 -13.60 8.73 -13.33
N TYR A 129 -13.78 8.55 -12.03
CA TYR A 129 -14.67 9.36 -11.19
C TYR A 129 -13.85 10.16 -10.16
N PRO A 130 -14.25 11.39 -9.80
CA PRO A 130 -13.53 12.19 -8.82
C PRO A 130 -13.58 11.51 -7.44
N ALA A 131 -12.42 11.27 -6.82
CA ALA A 131 -12.30 10.69 -5.49
C ALA A 131 -11.27 11.46 -4.65
N SER A 132 -11.48 11.55 -3.34
CA SER A 132 -10.49 12.13 -2.42
C SER A 132 -9.41 11.09 -2.07
N THR A 133 -8.17 11.33 -2.50
CA THR A 133 -7.03 10.44 -2.27
C THR A 133 -6.04 11.05 -1.28
N PRO A 134 -5.52 10.29 -0.30
CA PRO A 134 -4.61 10.82 0.70
C PRO A 134 -3.27 11.28 0.10
N ILE A 135 -2.78 12.44 0.56
CA ILE A 135 -1.54 13.06 0.06
C ILE A 135 -0.30 12.84 0.94
N GLY A 136 -0.48 12.22 2.11
CA GLY A 136 0.57 12.11 3.13
C GLY A 136 1.83 11.39 2.63
N MET A 137 1.65 10.31 1.86
CA MET A 137 2.75 9.57 1.24
C MET A 137 3.53 10.46 0.26
N ALA A 138 2.87 11.13 -0.68
CA ALA A 138 3.53 11.99 -1.66
C ALA A 138 4.32 13.13 -0.98
N LYS A 139 3.73 13.78 0.03
CA LYS A 139 4.40 14.83 0.82
C LYS A 139 5.66 14.32 1.53
N LEU A 140 5.60 13.11 2.10
CA LEU A 140 6.74 12.52 2.79
C LEU A 140 7.81 12.03 1.83
N ALA A 141 7.42 11.47 0.69
CA ALA A 141 8.33 11.00 -0.34
C ALA A 141 9.18 12.16 -0.87
N ASP A 142 8.56 13.29 -1.19
CA ASP A 142 9.26 14.52 -1.60
C ASP A 142 10.21 15.01 -0.50
N ARG A 143 9.70 15.17 0.73
CA ARG A 143 10.46 15.72 1.86
C ARG A 143 11.68 14.87 2.25
N LEU A 144 11.57 13.56 2.17
CA LEU A 144 12.62 12.63 2.62
C LEU A 144 13.44 12.04 1.46
N GLY A 145 13.03 12.29 0.21
CA GLY A 145 13.62 11.67 -0.97
C GLY A 145 13.39 10.16 -1.05
N CYS A 146 12.29 9.66 -0.49
CA CYS A 146 11.94 8.24 -0.54
C CYS A 146 11.41 7.88 -1.93
N ALA A 147 11.73 6.68 -2.40
CA ALA A 147 11.09 6.14 -3.61
C ALA A 147 9.64 5.72 -3.32
N VAL A 148 8.77 5.85 -4.33
CA VAL A 148 7.39 5.34 -4.28
C VAL A 148 7.25 4.22 -5.31
N VAL A 149 7.26 2.98 -4.85
CA VAL A 149 7.20 1.77 -5.67
C VAL A 149 5.76 1.24 -5.66
N PRO A 150 5.06 1.16 -6.79
CA PRO A 150 3.75 0.54 -6.84
C PRO A 150 3.86 -0.98 -6.72
N ALA A 151 3.02 -1.58 -5.88
CA ALA A 151 2.95 -3.02 -5.75
C ALA A 151 1.54 -3.52 -5.51
N TYR A 152 1.22 -4.68 -6.07
CA TYR A 152 -0.05 -5.36 -5.87
C TYR A 152 0.14 -6.87 -5.87
N CYS A 153 -0.70 -7.56 -5.10
CA CYS A 153 -0.68 -9.01 -5.01
C CYS A 153 -2.06 -9.57 -5.30
N VAL A 154 -2.23 -10.19 -6.46
CA VAL A 154 -3.52 -10.68 -6.94
C VAL A 154 -3.49 -12.18 -7.10
N ARG A 155 -4.63 -12.82 -6.98
CA ARG A 155 -4.79 -14.23 -7.28
C ARG A 155 -4.78 -14.45 -8.78
N TRP A 156 -4.00 -15.44 -9.20
CA TRP A 156 -4.04 -15.90 -10.57
C TRP A 156 -5.29 -16.76 -10.78
N LEU A 157 -6.36 -16.14 -11.28
CA LEU A 157 -7.63 -16.80 -11.62
C LEU A 157 -8.18 -17.67 -10.46
N ASP A 158 -8.81 -18.81 -10.77
CA ASP A 158 -9.35 -19.75 -9.78
C ASP A 158 -8.29 -20.62 -9.09
N THR A 159 -7.00 -20.25 -9.18
CA THR A 159 -5.91 -21.02 -8.56
C THR A 159 -5.63 -20.58 -7.12
N LYS A 160 -4.83 -21.39 -6.41
CA LYS A 160 -4.29 -20.99 -5.10
C LYS A 160 -3.09 -20.05 -5.20
N LYS A 161 -2.56 -19.82 -6.41
CA LYS A 161 -1.37 -19.02 -6.65
C LYS A 161 -1.70 -17.53 -6.62
N LEU A 162 -0.76 -16.76 -6.10
CA LEU A 162 -0.77 -15.31 -6.06
C LEU A 162 0.37 -14.81 -6.95
N GLU A 163 0.13 -13.72 -7.65
CA GLU A 163 1.15 -12.97 -8.35
C GLU A 163 1.42 -11.69 -7.57
N LEU A 164 2.65 -11.52 -7.09
CA LEU A 164 3.12 -10.29 -6.46
C LEU A 164 3.95 -9.51 -7.48
N HIS A 165 3.46 -8.33 -7.85
CA HIS A 165 4.09 -7.46 -8.82
C HIS A 165 4.64 -6.23 -8.13
N PHE A 166 5.92 -5.92 -8.38
CA PHE A 166 6.54 -4.64 -8.07
C PHE A 166 6.81 -3.89 -9.38
N LEU A 167 6.23 -2.71 -9.52
CA LEU A 167 6.36 -1.90 -10.72
C LEU A 167 7.49 -0.87 -10.55
N PRO A 168 7.99 -0.27 -11.66
CA PRO A 168 8.97 0.80 -11.57
C PRO A 168 8.50 1.93 -10.64
N ALA A 169 9.43 2.49 -9.88
CA ALA A 169 9.13 3.60 -8.98
C ALA A 169 8.51 4.77 -9.76
N LEU A 170 7.47 5.38 -9.18
CA LEU A 170 6.83 6.56 -9.73
C LEU A 170 7.83 7.73 -9.71
N LYS A 171 7.81 8.54 -10.77
CA LYS A 171 8.72 9.67 -10.96
C LYS A 171 7.94 10.98 -11.01
N GLY A 172 8.54 12.05 -10.49
CA GLY A 172 8.03 13.39 -10.70
C GLY A 172 8.14 13.81 -12.17
N ARG A 173 7.61 15.00 -12.47
CA ARG A 173 7.64 15.59 -13.82
C ARG A 173 8.85 16.51 -13.95
N ASP A 174 9.33 16.70 -15.18
CA ASP A 174 10.39 17.67 -15.51
C ASP A 174 11.70 17.52 -14.71
N GLY A 175 12.00 16.30 -14.25
CA GLY A 175 13.19 16.01 -13.44
C GLY A 175 13.04 16.28 -11.94
N GLU A 176 11.87 16.77 -11.51
CA GLU A 176 11.57 17.00 -10.10
C GLU A 176 11.33 15.68 -9.34
N PRO A 177 11.56 15.65 -8.02
CA PRO A 177 11.21 14.51 -7.18
C PRO A 177 9.72 14.18 -7.25
N TYR A 178 9.38 12.90 -7.07
CA TYR A 178 7.98 12.50 -6.90
C TYR A 178 7.41 13.13 -5.63
N GLY A 179 6.18 13.66 -5.70
CA GLY A 179 5.53 14.37 -4.59
C GLY A 179 5.70 15.90 -4.61
N SER A 180 6.63 16.45 -5.39
CA SER A 180 6.82 17.90 -5.57
C SER A 180 5.56 18.59 -6.11
N ASN A 181 4.90 17.97 -7.09
CA ASN A 181 3.55 18.31 -7.52
C ASN A 181 2.57 17.24 -7.01
N LEU A 182 1.80 17.60 -5.98
CA LEU A 182 0.87 16.67 -5.32
C LEU A 182 -0.23 16.20 -6.27
N GLN A 183 -0.78 17.08 -7.12
CA GLN A 183 -1.87 16.70 -8.02
C GLN A 183 -1.42 15.60 -8.98
N THR A 184 -0.33 15.84 -9.72
CA THR A 184 0.17 14.85 -10.68
C THR A 184 0.61 13.56 -9.99
N SER A 185 1.21 13.65 -8.80
CA SER A 185 1.64 12.47 -8.04
C SER A 185 0.44 11.59 -7.69
N ILE A 186 -0.64 12.19 -7.21
CA ILE A 186 -1.86 11.46 -6.84
C ILE A 186 -2.63 10.96 -8.06
N ASP A 187 -2.63 11.72 -9.16
CA ASP A 187 -3.19 11.26 -10.43
C ASP A 187 -2.47 9.98 -10.91
N ASP A 188 -1.13 9.93 -10.81
CA ASP A 188 -0.34 8.74 -11.16
C ASP A 188 -0.69 7.52 -10.26
N CYS A 189 -0.82 7.74 -8.95
CA CYS A 189 -1.26 6.69 -8.01
C CYS A 189 -2.66 6.17 -8.33
N ASN A 190 -3.61 7.07 -8.57
CA ASN A 190 -4.97 6.68 -8.84
C ASN A 190 -5.09 5.98 -10.19
N ALA A 191 -4.35 6.44 -11.21
CA ALA A 191 -4.34 5.82 -12.53
C ALA A 191 -3.83 4.37 -12.46
N ILE A 192 -2.69 4.14 -11.79
CA ILE A 192 -2.09 2.81 -11.72
C ILE A 192 -2.97 1.83 -10.92
N ILE A 193 -3.56 2.28 -9.80
CA ILE A 193 -4.50 1.46 -9.04
C ILE A 193 -5.77 1.19 -9.86
N SER A 194 -6.26 2.17 -10.60
CA SER A 194 -7.42 2.00 -11.48
C SER A 194 -7.16 0.97 -12.58
N GLU A 195 -5.95 0.88 -13.10
CA GLU A 195 -5.56 -0.18 -14.05
C GLU A 195 -5.62 -1.56 -13.40
N TRP A 196 -5.10 -1.71 -12.19
CA TRP A 196 -5.14 -2.99 -11.47
C TRP A 196 -6.58 -3.43 -11.19
N ILE A 197 -7.42 -2.50 -10.73
CA ILE A 197 -8.83 -2.79 -10.43
C ILE A 197 -9.59 -3.12 -11.73
N ARG A 198 -9.35 -2.42 -12.84
CA ARG A 198 -9.97 -2.77 -14.13
C ARG A 198 -9.56 -4.15 -14.62
N LYS A 199 -8.32 -4.55 -14.36
CA LYS A 199 -7.81 -5.88 -14.74
C LYS A 199 -8.32 -6.99 -13.82
N TYR A 200 -8.50 -6.71 -12.53
CA TYR A 200 -8.93 -7.67 -11.50
C TYR A 200 -10.09 -7.12 -10.65
N PRO A 201 -11.24 -6.81 -11.26
CA PRO A 201 -12.32 -6.11 -10.56
C PRO A 201 -12.92 -6.95 -9.43
N ASP A 202 -12.92 -8.27 -9.53
CA ASP A 202 -13.42 -9.18 -8.51
C ASP A 202 -12.55 -9.25 -7.25
N GLN A 203 -11.33 -8.68 -7.30
CA GLN A 203 -10.34 -8.78 -6.22
C GLN A 203 -10.15 -7.48 -5.43
N TRP A 204 -10.79 -6.38 -5.83
CA TRP A 204 -10.78 -5.14 -5.05
C TRP A 204 -11.83 -5.16 -3.94
N MET A 205 -11.53 -4.57 -2.78
CA MET A 205 -12.46 -4.50 -1.66
C MET A 205 -13.54 -3.42 -1.87
N TRP A 206 -14.54 -3.73 -2.70
CA TRP A 206 -15.68 -2.85 -3.05
C TRP A 206 -16.56 -2.38 -1.87
N MET A 207 -16.37 -2.93 -0.68
CA MET A 207 -17.21 -2.61 0.49
C MET A 207 -16.93 -1.21 1.06
N TYR A 208 -15.81 -0.58 0.71
CA TYR A 208 -15.49 0.76 1.18
C TYR A 208 -16.17 1.84 0.32
N PRO A 209 -16.79 2.86 0.93
CA PRO A 209 -17.48 3.91 0.20
C PRO A 209 -16.47 4.94 -0.35
N ARG A 210 -15.71 4.53 -1.37
CA ARG A 210 -14.56 5.26 -1.93
C ARG A 210 -14.86 6.71 -2.36
N TRP A 211 -16.09 7.00 -2.78
CA TRP A 211 -16.49 8.29 -3.34
C TRP A 211 -17.35 9.14 -2.39
N GLU A 212 -17.60 8.67 -1.17
CA GLU A 212 -18.60 9.25 -0.25
C GLU A 212 -18.41 10.76 -0.01
N SER A 213 -17.19 11.21 0.32
CA SER A 213 -16.98 12.63 0.61
C SER A 213 -17.20 13.52 -0.61
N VAL A 214 -16.86 13.04 -1.81
CA VAL A 214 -17.05 13.80 -3.04
C VAL A 214 -18.53 13.86 -3.41
N GLU A 215 -19.25 12.74 -3.31
CA GLU A 215 -20.68 12.68 -3.60
C GLU A 215 -21.51 13.55 -2.65
N ARG A 216 -21.07 13.67 -1.38
CA ARG A 216 -21.75 14.50 -0.38
C ARG A 216 -21.32 15.97 -0.41
N GLY A 217 -20.21 16.29 -1.07
CA GLY A 217 -19.59 17.62 -0.98
C GLY A 217 -18.89 17.89 0.36
N ASP A 218 -18.55 16.85 1.11
CA ASP A 218 -17.89 16.93 2.43
C ASP A 218 -16.37 17.14 2.30
N LEU A 219 -15.96 18.10 1.48
CA LEU A 219 -14.55 18.39 1.17
C LEU A 219 -14.02 19.64 1.90
N ASP A 220 -14.90 20.46 2.48
CA ASP A 220 -14.61 21.69 3.24
C ASP A 220 -14.66 21.47 4.76
#